data_AF-A0A238WS18-F1
#
_entry.id   AF-A0A238WS18-F1
#
_cell.length_a   1.000
_cell.length_b   1.000
_cell.length_c   1.000
_cell.angle_alpha   90.00
_cell.angle_beta   90.00
_cell.angle_gamma   90.00
#
_symmetry.space_group_name_H-M   'P 1'
#
loop_
_entity.id
_entity.type
_entity.pdbx_description
1 polymer ?
#
loop_
_entity_poly.entity_id
_entity_poly.type
_entity_poly.pdbx_seq_one_letter_code
_entity_poly.pdbx_strand_id
1 'polypeptide(L)'
;MNLSKITYLVSRIFFYICAAFTVFIFLFSALSFFENRFNIDMPLITIVENQTSITIPFSKLHIEFINSFGIIALWLSFGFYAFYFYALSEFFKVFTKTKVFTQYSIKKLKLFGSLNLIPPVFILLYFIIDRIQNTPLRMDSEYILPIPHLCIALFVYLYIDLIKKGKRVQDENDLTI
;
A
#
# COMPACT_ATOMS: atom_id res chain seq x y z
N MET A 1 12.21 -25.48 -0.16
CA MET A 1 11.61 -24.36 0.62
C MET A 1 10.10 -24.45 0.47
N ASN A 2 9.31 -24.43 1.55
CA ASN A 2 7.84 -24.51 1.47
C ASN A 2 7.27 -23.23 0.83
N LEU A 3 6.26 -23.34 -0.04
CA LEU A 3 5.62 -22.25 -0.77
C LEU A 3 5.28 -21.05 0.12
N SER A 4 4.73 -21.27 1.31
CA SER A 4 4.39 -20.20 2.28
C SER A 4 5.61 -19.39 2.75
N LYS A 5 6.79 -20.02 2.82
CA LYS A 5 8.04 -19.31 3.16
C LYS A 5 8.54 -18.49 1.97
N ILE A 6 8.37 -19.00 0.74
CA ILE A 6 8.71 -18.27 -0.49
C ILE A 6 7.85 -17.02 -0.61
N THR A 7 6.53 -17.14 -0.47
CA THR A 7 5.60 -16.01 -0.58
C THR A 7 5.84 -14.95 0.50
N TYR A 8 6.15 -15.38 1.73
CA TYR A 8 6.59 -14.48 2.81
C TYR A 8 7.88 -13.72 2.44
N LEU A 9 8.90 -14.41 1.94
CA LEU A 9 10.17 -13.79 1.59
C LEU A 9 10.00 -12.79 0.44
N VAL A 10 9.27 -13.18 -0.61
CA VAL A 10 9.00 -12.34 -1.78
C VAL A 10 8.26 -11.07 -1.38
N SER A 11 7.15 -11.19 -0.63
CA SER A 11 6.39 -10.02 -0.15
C SER A 11 7.22 -9.10 0.75
N ARG A 12 8.13 -9.65 1.56
CA ARG A 12 9.05 -8.88 2.39
C ARG A 12 10.12 -8.15 1.58
N ILE A 13 10.62 -8.76 0.50
CA ILE A 13 11.53 -8.10 -0.46
C ILE A 13 10.80 -6.92 -1.13
N PHE A 14 9.58 -7.13 -1.63
CA PHE A 14 8.76 -6.06 -2.18
C PHE A 14 8.52 -4.92 -1.19
N PHE A 15 8.25 -5.25 0.08
CA PHE A 15 8.17 -4.23 1.14
C PHE A 15 9.43 -3.37 1.23
N TYR A 16 10.61 -3.98 1.33
CA TYR A 16 11.86 -3.22 1.45
C TYR A 16 12.15 -2.37 0.21
N ILE A 17 11.88 -2.90 -0.99
CA ILE A 17 12.03 -2.14 -2.24
C ILE A 17 11.09 -0.93 -2.24
N CYS A 18 9.79 -1.13 -1.96
CA CYS A 18 8.82 -0.04 -1.91
C CYS A 18 9.13 0.97 -0.80
N ALA A 19 9.57 0.52 0.37
CA ALA A 19 9.94 1.39 1.48
C ALA A 19 11.17 2.25 1.13
N ALA A 20 12.23 1.64 0.58
CA ALA A 20 13.41 2.36 0.13
C ALA A 20 13.05 3.40 -0.94
N PHE A 21 12.21 3.02 -1.90
CA PHE A 21 11.74 3.94 -2.94
C PHE A 21 10.87 5.07 -2.38
N THR A 22 9.99 4.78 -1.41
CA THR A 22 9.17 5.80 -0.73
C THR A 22 10.04 6.79 0.02
N VAL A 23 11.05 6.31 0.76
CA VAL A 23 12.00 7.17 1.49
C VAL A 23 12.81 8.02 0.51
N PHE A 24 13.25 7.44 -0.60
CA PHE A 24 13.92 8.18 -1.68
C PHE A 24 13.04 9.31 -2.20
N ILE A 25 11.80 9.02 -2.61
CA ILE A 25 10.86 10.04 -3.08
C ILE A 25 10.64 11.11 -2.02
N PHE A 26 10.37 10.72 -0.77
CA PHE A 26 10.13 11.65 0.32
C PHE A 26 11.32 12.59 0.52
N LEU A 27 12.55 12.05 0.56
CA LEU A 27 13.76 12.83 0.76
C LEU A 27 13.98 13.83 -0.39
N PHE A 28 13.98 13.38 -1.65
CA PHE A 28 14.28 14.25 -2.79
C PHE A 28 13.20 15.28 -3.06
N SER A 29 11.95 14.93 -2.79
CA SER A 29 10.84 15.87 -2.93
C SER A 29 10.81 16.90 -1.79
N ALA A 30 11.21 16.52 -0.56
CA ALA A 30 11.45 17.47 0.52
C ALA A 30 12.64 18.39 0.21
N LEU A 31 13.75 17.84 -0.31
CA LEU A 31 14.91 18.63 -0.73
C LEU A 31 14.55 19.64 -1.83
N SER A 32 13.69 19.26 -2.78
CA SER A 32 13.21 20.19 -3.80
C SER A 32 12.43 21.36 -3.20
N PHE A 33 11.62 21.12 -2.17
CA PHE A 33 10.96 22.20 -1.44
C PHE A 33 11.97 23.15 -0.76
N PHE A 34 13.07 22.61 -0.21
CA PHE A 34 14.16 23.42 0.33
C PHE A 34 14.88 24.23 -0.75
N GLU A 35 15.24 23.63 -1.88
CA GLU A 35 15.86 24.30 -3.03
C GLU A 35 15.00 25.48 -3.51
N ASN A 36 13.70 25.28 -3.68
CA ASN A 36 12.78 26.34 -4.08
C ASN A 36 12.69 27.46 -3.01
N ARG A 37 12.75 27.11 -1.71
CA ARG A 37 12.64 28.09 -0.62
C ARG A 37 13.91 28.93 -0.43
N PHE A 38 15.08 28.35 -0.69
CA PHE A 38 16.39 28.93 -0.39
C PHE A 38 17.19 29.33 -1.64
N ASN A 39 16.67 29.11 -2.86
CA ASN A 39 17.35 29.35 -4.14
C ASN A 39 18.74 28.68 -4.21
N ILE A 40 18.79 27.38 -3.88
CA ILE A 40 20.02 26.57 -3.91
C ILE A 40 19.88 25.50 -4.99
N ASP A 41 20.71 25.54 -6.03
CA ASP A 41 20.72 24.50 -7.07
C ASP A 41 21.25 23.18 -6.52
N MET A 42 20.45 22.12 -6.56
CA MET A 42 20.85 20.79 -6.11
C MET A 42 20.96 19.79 -7.28
N PRO A 43 21.97 18.91 -7.29
CA PRO A 43 22.05 17.86 -8.30
C PRO A 43 20.85 16.90 -8.15
N LEU A 44 20.26 16.49 -9.28
CA LEU A 44 19.11 15.57 -9.42
C LEU A 44 17.71 16.20 -9.37
N ILE A 45 17.59 17.49 -9.08
CA ILE A 45 16.31 18.20 -9.04
C ILE A 45 16.33 19.27 -10.14
N THR A 46 15.25 19.34 -10.92
CA THR A 46 15.06 20.39 -11.91
C THR A 46 13.69 21.01 -11.73
N ILE A 47 13.64 22.32 -11.53
CA ILE A 47 12.40 23.08 -11.36
C ILE A 47 12.23 23.96 -12.60
N VAL A 48 11.22 23.68 -13.42
CA VAL A 48 10.89 24.46 -14.63
C VAL A 48 9.43 24.86 -14.55
N GLU A 49 9.14 26.17 -14.57
CA GLU A 49 7.77 26.71 -14.64
C GLU A 49 6.78 26.05 -13.65
N ASN A 50 7.18 25.92 -12.38
CA ASN A 50 6.40 25.32 -11.29
C ASN A 50 6.25 23.78 -11.36
N GLN A 51 6.81 23.12 -12.37
CA GLN A 51 6.95 21.67 -12.43
C GLN A 51 8.30 21.27 -11.82
N THR A 52 8.24 20.42 -10.80
CA THR A 52 9.42 19.80 -10.23
C THR A 52 9.62 18.42 -10.83
N SER A 53 10.83 18.14 -11.30
CA SER A 53 11.24 16.82 -11.75
C SER A 53 12.42 16.32 -10.91
N ILE A 54 12.25 15.12 -10.34
CA ILE A 54 13.30 14.41 -9.60
C ILE A 54 13.86 13.34 -10.53
N THR A 55 15.15 13.43 -10.83
CA THR A 55 15.85 12.44 -11.65
C THR A 55 16.32 11.28 -10.78
N ILE A 56 15.97 10.05 -11.16
CA ILE A 56 16.45 8.86 -10.45
C ILE A 56 17.89 8.59 -10.87
N PRO A 57 18.86 8.55 -9.94
CA PRO A 57 20.25 8.28 -10.28
C PRO A 57 20.37 6.90 -10.94
N PHE A 58 21.24 6.78 -11.95
CA PHE A 58 21.47 5.55 -12.73
C PHE A 58 20.28 5.09 -13.58
N SER A 59 19.26 5.94 -13.78
CA SER A 59 18.11 5.68 -14.65
C SER A 59 17.77 6.91 -15.49
N LYS A 60 17.04 6.71 -16.60
CA LYS A 60 16.42 7.80 -17.39
C LYS A 60 15.02 8.16 -16.89
N LEU A 61 14.64 7.64 -15.74
CA LEU A 61 13.31 7.88 -15.15
C LEU A 61 13.30 9.20 -14.39
N HIS A 62 12.21 9.93 -14.59
CA HIS A 62 11.94 11.20 -13.95
C HIS A 62 10.61 11.09 -13.18
N ILE A 63 10.57 11.63 -11.97
CA ILE A 63 9.36 11.74 -11.17
C ILE A 63 8.95 13.20 -11.20
N GLU A 64 7.85 13.47 -11.88
CA GLU A 64 7.36 14.83 -12.10
C GLU A 64 6.14 15.11 -11.24
N PHE A 65 6.08 16.32 -10.68
CA PHE A 65 4.90 16.83 -10.01
C PHE A 65 4.76 18.33 -10.20
N ILE A 66 3.52 18.76 -10.44
CA ILE A 66 3.19 20.12 -10.88
C ILE A 66 2.92 21.07 -9.70
N ASN A 67 2.54 20.54 -8.52
CA ASN A 67 2.10 21.35 -7.38
C ASN A 67 2.33 20.66 -6.02
N SER A 68 2.22 21.44 -4.94
CA SER A 68 2.31 20.98 -3.54
C SER A 68 1.24 19.94 -3.14
N PHE A 69 0.11 19.88 -3.83
CA PHE A 69 -0.86 18.79 -3.65
C PHE A 69 -0.41 17.49 -4.33
N GLY A 70 0.30 17.59 -5.47
CA GLY A 70 0.82 16.43 -6.19
C GLY A 70 1.87 15.66 -5.39
N ILE A 71 2.79 16.37 -4.73
CA ILE A 71 3.80 15.76 -3.84
C ILE A 71 3.16 15.05 -2.63
N ILE A 72 2.11 15.62 -2.03
CA ILE A 72 1.38 14.96 -0.94
C ILE A 72 0.67 13.71 -1.45
N ALA A 73 -0.01 13.79 -2.59
CA ALA A 73 -0.66 12.63 -3.20
C ALA A 73 0.36 11.51 -3.52
N LEU A 74 1.54 11.88 -4.01
CA LEU A 74 2.66 10.97 -4.26
C LEU A 74 3.11 10.28 -2.96
N TRP A 75 3.38 11.05 -1.90
CA TRP A 75 3.77 10.50 -0.59
C TRP A 75 2.73 9.56 -0.01
N LEU A 76 1.46 9.93 -0.08
CA LEU A 76 0.36 9.10 0.41
C LEU A 76 0.26 7.81 -0.40
N SER A 77 0.40 7.88 -1.72
CA SER A 77 0.30 6.70 -2.61
C SER A 77 1.45 5.72 -2.37
N PHE A 78 2.69 6.20 -2.39
CA PHE A 78 3.87 5.36 -2.14
C PHE A 78 3.93 4.85 -0.70
N GLY A 79 3.60 5.72 0.27
CA GLY A 79 3.50 5.34 1.67
C GLY A 79 2.44 4.27 1.92
N PHE A 80 1.26 4.40 1.27
CA PHE A 80 0.22 3.37 1.31
C PHE A 80 0.74 2.04 0.77
N TYR A 81 1.39 2.02 -0.40
CA TYR A 81 1.88 0.76 -0.98
C TYR A 81 3.03 0.15 -0.19
N ALA A 82 3.93 0.96 0.38
CA ALA A 82 4.95 0.45 1.31
C ALA A 82 4.29 -0.22 2.53
N PHE A 83 3.30 0.42 3.14
CA PHE A 83 2.56 -0.16 4.27
C PHE A 83 1.73 -1.39 3.86
N TYR A 84 1.17 -1.38 2.65
CA TYR A 84 0.44 -2.49 2.06
C TYR A 84 1.33 -3.74 1.94
N PHE A 85 2.53 -3.61 1.36
CA PHE A 85 3.46 -4.74 1.24
C PHE A 85 3.98 -5.22 2.60
N TYR A 86 4.16 -4.31 3.57
CA TYR A 86 4.43 -4.71 4.95
C TYR A 86 3.31 -5.61 5.50
N ALA A 87 2.06 -5.16 5.38
CA ALA A 87 0.90 -5.93 5.86
C ALA A 87 0.73 -7.25 5.10
N LEU A 88 0.99 -7.28 3.79
CA LEU A 88 1.00 -8.49 2.98
C LEU A 88 2.07 -9.49 3.46
N SER A 89 3.27 -9.00 3.80
CA SER A 89 4.32 -9.86 4.35
C SER A 89 3.91 -10.46 5.70
N GLU A 90 3.27 -9.67 6.57
CA GLU A 90 2.77 -10.16 7.84
C GLU A 90 1.56 -11.10 7.69
N PHE A 91 0.74 -10.92 6.65
CA PHE A 91 -0.30 -11.86 6.24
C PHE A 91 0.31 -13.22 5.87
N PHE A 92 1.33 -13.26 4.99
CA PHE A 92 1.96 -14.53 4.62
C PHE A 92 2.72 -15.19 5.76
N LYS A 93 3.31 -14.39 6.67
CA LYS A 93 3.99 -14.87 7.88
C LYS A 93 3.08 -15.69 8.79
N VAL A 94 1.77 -15.45 8.78
CA VAL A 94 0.81 -16.28 9.54
C VAL A 94 0.90 -17.75 9.13
N PHE A 95 1.06 -18.03 7.84
CA PHE A 95 1.09 -19.39 7.29
C PHE A 95 2.47 -20.05 7.39
N THR A 96 3.49 -19.35 7.89
CA THR A 96 4.81 -19.93 8.16
C THR A 96 4.99 -20.38 9.61
N LYS A 97 4.07 -19.97 10.50
CA LYS A 97 4.08 -20.36 11.91
C LYS A 97 3.53 -21.77 12.10
N THR A 98 3.99 -22.43 13.17
CA THR A 98 3.51 -23.75 13.58
C THR A 98 2.05 -23.74 14.02
N LYS A 99 1.60 -22.68 14.71
CA LYS A 99 0.22 -22.48 15.15
C LYS A 99 -0.47 -21.39 14.32
N VAL A 100 -1.40 -21.77 13.46
CA VAL A 100 -2.14 -20.86 12.57
C VAL A 100 -3.41 -20.31 13.26
N PHE A 101 -4.10 -21.10 14.07
CA PHE A 101 -5.38 -20.73 14.71
C PHE A 101 -5.18 -19.90 15.99
N THR A 102 -4.63 -18.69 15.84
CA THR A 102 -4.31 -17.82 16.98
C THR A 102 -4.93 -16.43 16.83
N GLN A 103 -5.11 -15.72 17.95
CA GLN A 103 -5.55 -14.31 17.91
C GLN A 103 -4.57 -13.42 17.15
N TYR A 104 -3.27 -13.74 17.22
CA TYR A 104 -2.24 -13.05 16.43
C TYR A 104 -2.54 -13.16 14.93
N SER A 105 -2.83 -14.36 14.45
CA SER A 105 -3.16 -14.61 13.03
C SER A 105 -4.37 -13.81 12.60
N ILE A 106 -5.46 -13.87 13.39
CA ILE A 106 -6.69 -13.11 13.11
C ILE A 106 -6.40 -11.60 13.02
N LYS A 107 -5.59 -11.04 13.93
CA LYS A 107 -5.24 -9.61 13.92
C LYS A 107 -4.48 -9.23 12.65
N LYS A 108 -3.53 -10.04 12.20
CA LYS A 108 -2.73 -9.78 10.98
C LYS A 108 -3.58 -9.89 9.70
N LEU A 109 -4.44 -10.90 9.62
CA LEU A 109 -5.37 -11.03 8.49
C LEU A 109 -6.37 -9.87 8.46
N LYS A 110 -6.94 -9.47 9.61
CA LYS A 110 -7.83 -8.31 9.70
C LYS A 110 -7.17 -7.03 9.20
N LEU A 111 -5.93 -6.76 9.64
CA LEU A 111 -5.18 -5.59 9.17
C LEU A 111 -5.06 -5.57 7.64
N PHE A 112 -4.60 -6.68 7.05
CA PHE A 112 -4.43 -6.78 5.61
C PHE A 112 -5.77 -6.68 4.86
N GLY A 113 -6.83 -7.30 5.39
CA GLY A 113 -8.19 -7.18 4.85
C GLY A 113 -8.71 -5.75 4.87
N SER A 114 -8.56 -5.04 5.99
CA SER A 114 -8.97 -3.64 6.12
C SER A 114 -8.18 -2.72 5.19
N LEU A 115 -6.89 -2.95 4.97
CA LEU A 115 -6.10 -2.17 4.01
C LEU A 115 -6.59 -2.32 2.57
N ASN A 116 -7.07 -3.50 2.19
CA ASN A 116 -7.65 -3.72 0.86
C ASN A 116 -9.02 -3.05 0.68
N LEU A 117 -9.64 -2.52 1.73
CA LEU A 117 -10.86 -1.70 1.60
C LEU A 117 -10.57 -0.23 1.35
N ILE A 118 -9.33 0.24 1.55
CA ILE A 118 -8.96 1.65 1.38
C ILE A 118 -9.14 2.12 -0.07
N PRO A 119 -8.57 1.46 -1.10
CA PRO A 119 -8.72 1.94 -2.48
C PRO A 119 -10.17 1.98 -2.99
N PRO A 120 -11.02 0.96 -2.73
CA PRO A 120 -12.44 1.03 -3.06
C PRO A 120 -13.19 2.15 -2.37
N VAL A 121 -12.93 2.40 -1.08
CA VAL A 121 -13.55 3.51 -0.36
C VAL A 121 -13.09 4.86 -0.93
N PHE A 122 -11.81 4.99 -1.25
CA PHE A 122 -11.25 6.22 -1.84
C PHE A 122 -11.89 6.54 -3.20
N ILE A 123 -11.99 5.56 -4.10
CA ILE A 123 -12.64 5.76 -5.41
C ILE A 123 -14.14 6.02 -5.27
N LEU A 124 -14.82 5.38 -4.31
CA LEU A 124 -16.23 5.67 -4.03
C LEU A 124 -16.43 7.13 -3.58
N LEU A 125 -15.55 7.63 -2.70
CA LEU A 125 -15.59 9.03 -2.26
C LEU A 125 -15.36 9.99 -3.44
N TYR A 126 -14.36 9.69 -4.29
CA TYR A 126 -14.07 10.48 -5.48
C TYR A 126 -15.27 10.53 -6.42
N PHE A 127 -15.89 9.37 -6.70
CA PHE A 127 -17.11 9.29 -7.50
C PHE A 127 -18.26 10.12 -6.92
N ILE A 128 -18.47 10.09 -5.60
CA ILE A 128 -19.52 10.91 -4.96
C ILE A 128 -19.24 12.40 -5.14
N ILE A 129 -18.00 12.85 -4.96
CA ILE A 129 -17.60 14.25 -5.14
C ILE A 129 -17.84 14.70 -6.58
N ASP A 130 -17.41 13.90 -7.56
CA ASP A 130 -17.64 14.17 -8.99
C ASP A 130 -19.13 14.31 -9.32
N ARG A 131 -19.97 13.44 -8.75
CA ARG A 131 -21.42 13.53 -8.93
C ARG A 131 -22.01 14.81 -8.35
N ILE A 132 -21.51 15.28 -7.20
CA ILE A 132 -21.94 16.56 -6.61
C ILE A 132 -21.50 17.74 -7.50
N GLN A 133 -20.33 17.65 -8.13
CA GLN A 133 -19.77 18.71 -8.98
C GLN A 133 -20.31 18.69 -10.43
N ASN A 134 -21.19 17.75 -10.78
CA ASN A 134 -21.69 17.53 -12.14
C ASN A 134 -20.58 17.33 -13.18
N THR A 135 -19.44 16.75 -12.79
CA THR A 135 -18.38 16.42 -13.72
C THR A 135 -18.82 15.23 -14.59
N PRO A 136 -18.55 15.27 -15.92
CA PRO A 136 -18.91 14.17 -16.79
C PRO A 136 -18.11 12.93 -16.40
N LEU A 137 -18.80 11.80 -16.25
CA LEU A 137 -18.17 10.55 -15.86
C LEU A 137 -17.18 10.10 -16.93
N ARG A 138 -15.89 10.14 -16.61
CA ARG A 138 -14.83 9.54 -17.41
C ARG A 138 -14.47 8.21 -16.79
N MET A 139 -14.72 7.11 -17.50
CA MET A 139 -14.29 5.78 -17.04
C MET A 139 -12.82 5.59 -17.42
N ASP A 140 -11.93 6.24 -16.67
CA ASP A 140 -10.49 6.06 -16.84
C ASP A 140 -9.99 4.78 -16.15
N SER A 141 -8.75 4.37 -16.42
CA SER A 141 -8.17 3.13 -15.87
C SER A 141 -8.14 3.07 -14.33
N GLU A 142 -8.20 4.23 -13.68
CA GLU A 142 -8.18 4.38 -12.22
C GLU A 142 -9.39 3.74 -11.53
N TYR A 143 -10.53 3.65 -12.21
CA TYR A 143 -11.74 3.01 -11.67
C TYR A 143 -11.66 1.48 -11.65
N ILE A 144 -10.67 0.89 -12.34
CA ILE A 144 -10.45 -0.58 -12.37
C ILE A 144 -9.62 -1.03 -11.15
N LEU A 145 -8.72 -0.17 -10.66
CA LEU A 145 -7.79 -0.50 -9.56
C LEU A 145 -8.47 -1.03 -8.28
N PRO A 146 -9.66 -0.55 -7.85
CA PRO A 146 -10.35 -1.09 -6.68
C PRO A 146 -10.80 -2.54 -6.79
N ILE A 147 -11.06 -3.04 -8.00
CA ILE A 147 -11.64 -4.37 -8.21
C ILE A 147 -10.76 -5.49 -7.61
N PRO A 148 -9.45 -5.60 -7.95
CA PRO A 148 -8.59 -6.61 -7.33
C PRO A 148 -8.50 -6.46 -5.80
N HIS A 149 -8.52 -5.22 -5.28
CA HIS A 149 -8.51 -4.96 -3.85
C HIS A 149 -9.80 -5.48 -3.16
N LEU A 150 -10.97 -5.30 -3.77
CA LEU A 150 -12.22 -5.89 -3.28
C LEU A 150 -12.19 -7.42 -3.29
N CYS A 151 -11.70 -8.03 -4.38
CA CYS A 151 -11.55 -9.47 -4.46
C CYS A 151 -10.65 -10.00 -3.34
N ILE A 152 -9.48 -9.37 -3.12
CA ILE A 152 -8.55 -9.74 -2.05
C ILE A 152 -9.20 -9.56 -0.68
N ALA A 153 -9.89 -8.43 -0.43
CA ALA A 153 -10.59 -8.19 0.83
C ALA A 153 -11.63 -9.27 1.12
N LEU A 154 -12.40 -9.68 0.11
CA LEU A 154 -13.36 -10.77 0.21
C LEU A 154 -12.69 -12.11 0.56
N PHE A 155 -11.61 -12.47 -0.14
CA PHE A 155 -10.87 -13.70 0.17
C PHE A 155 -10.31 -13.68 1.60
N VAL A 156 -9.72 -12.56 2.02
CA VAL A 156 -9.17 -12.41 3.37
C VAL A 156 -10.28 -12.50 4.42
N TYR A 157 -11.46 -11.94 4.15
CA TYR A 157 -12.63 -12.08 5.03
C TYR A 157 -13.03 -13.55 5.23
N LEU A 158 -13.10 -14.33 4.15
CA LEU A 158 -13.39 -15.77 4.22
C LEU A 158 -12.32 -16.52 5.03
N TYR A 159 -11.03 -16.20 4.82
CA TYR A 159 -9.95 -16.79 5.61
C TYR A 159 -10.03 -16.43 7.10
N ILE A 160 -10.41 -15.20 7.44
CA ILE A 160 -10.61 -14.79 8.83
C ILE A 160 -11.70 -15.62 9.49
N ASP A 161 -12.82 -15.84 8.80
CA ASP A 161 -13.92 -16.67 9.31
C ASP A 161 -13.47 -18.12 9.54
N LEU A 162 -12.75 -18.70 8.58
CA LEU A 162 -12.19 -20.04 8.70
C LEU A 162 -11.23 -20.15 9.90
N ILE A 163 -10.29 -19.20 10.06
CA ILE A 163 -9.34 -19.23 11.17
C ILE A 163 -10.04 -19.05 12.53
N LYS A 164 -11.09 -18.22 12.61
CA LYS A 164 -11.89 -18.08 13.84
C LYS A 164 -12.60 -19.38 14.22
N LYS A 165 -13.24 -20.03 13.24
CA LYS A 165 -13.91 -21.32 13.45
C LYS A 165 -12.91 -22.40 13.88
N GLY A 166 -11.78 -22.49 13.19
CA GLY A 166 -10.70 -23.44 13.55
C GLY A 166 -10.14 -23.18 14.95
N LYS A 167 -9.96 -21.90 15.33
CA LYS A 167 -9.57 -21.53 16.69
C LYS A 167 -10.58 -21.97 17.73
N ARG A 168 -11.87 -21.75 17.49
CA ARG A 168 -12.94 -22.15 18.41
C ARG A 168 -12.94 -23.67 18.62
N VAL A 169 -12.84 -24.46 17.55
CA VAL A 169 -12.77 -25.92 17.64
C VAL A 169 -11.52 -26.38 18.40
N GLN A 170 -10.37 -25.73 18.16
CA GLN A 170 -9.15 -26.01 18.91
C GLN A 170 -9.33 -25.70 20.39
N ASP A 171 -9.91 -24.55 20.73
CA ASP A 171 -10.16 -24.16 22.12
C ASP A 171 -11.17 -25.12 22.79
N GLU A 172 -12.19 -25.62 22.08
CA GLU A 172 -13.15 -26.61 22.58
C GLU A 172 -12.49 -27.98 22.84
N ASN A 173 -11.63 -28.46 21.93
CA ASN A 173 -10.92 -29.74 22.08
C ASN A 173 -9.81 -29.70 23.13
N ASP A 174 -9.07 -28.59 23.24
CA ASP A 174 -8.04 -28.40 24.27
C ASP A 174 -8.65 -28.31 25.70
N LEU A 175 -9.96 -28.06 25.83
CA LEU A 175 -10.71 -28.07 27.09
C LEU A 175 -11.31 -29.44 27.45
N THR A 176 -11.38 -30.38 26.51
CA THR A 176 -12.00 -31.70 26.70
C THR A 176 -10.99 -32.83 26.92
N ILE A 177 -9.69 -32.57 26.75
CA ILE A 177 -8.58 -33.50 27.01
C ILE A 177 -7.91 -33.10 28.32
#